data_AF-A0A540WGR2-F1
#
_entry.id   AF-A0A540WGR2-F1
#
_cell.length_a   1.000
_cell.length_b   1.000
_cell.length_c   1.000
_cell.angle_alpha   90.00
_cell.angle_beta   90.00
_cell.angle_gamma   90.00
#
_symmetry.space_group_name_H-M   'P 1'
#
loop_
_entity.id
_entity.type
_entity.pdbx_description
1 polymer ?
#
loop_
_entity_poly.entity_id
_entity_poly.type
_entity_poly.pdbx_seq_one_letter_code
_entity_poly.pdbx_strand_id
1 'polypeptide(L)'
;GDTLRLTGTGMCNIRTPGSWSAKEDSPFLPFDCSQIVWNDAPPLPLPESDIVSKATALMQSVQRQLHPETDDDSRVSPALRSAIQKSGMVLLDDFGDIVQKTNDLCSAKDDCLRLKNALVNLGNTRNWETLT
;
A
#
# COMPACT_ATOMS: atom_id res chain seq x y z
N GLY A 1 26.21 39.63 -14.44
CA GLY A 1 24.85 39.09 -14.48
C GLY A 1 24.56 38.58 -13.10
N ASP A 2 23.57 39.16 -12.44
CA ASP A 2 23.32 38.88 -11.03
C ASP A 2 22.64 37.52 -10.89
N THR A 3 23.23 36.65 -10.07
CA THR A 3 22.68 35.33 -9.78
C THR A 3 21.97 35.40 -8.44
N LEU A 4 20.65 35.29 -8.46
CA LEU A 4 19.84 35.19 -7.25
C LEU A 4 19.79 33.73 -6.81
N ARG A 5 20.20 33.45 -5.57
CA ARG A 5 20.21 32.11 -5.00
C ARG A 5 19.10 32.03 -3.96
N LEU A 6 18.04 31.28 -4.29
CA LEU A 6 16.86 31.11 -3.43
C LEU A 6 16.82 29.69 -2.86
N THR A 7 16.37 29.56 -1.62
CA THR A 7 16.15 28.27 -0.93
C THR A 7 14.80 28.30 -0.23
N GLY A 8 13.96 27.28 -0.42
CA GLY A 8 12.67 27.18 0.24
C GLY A 8 11.92 25.90 -0.17
N THR A 9 10.88 25.58 0.59
CA THR A 9 9.96 24.48 0.29
C THR A 9 8.74 25.06 -0.40
N GLY A 10 8.33 24.48 -1.53
CA GLY A 10 7.14 24.91 -2.26
C GLY A 10 6.42 23.72 -2.86
N MET A 11 5.19 23.95 -3.34
CA MET A 11 4.37 22.91 -3.95
C MET A 11 4.79 22.72 -5.41
N CYS A 12 5.09 21.47 -5.78
CA CYS A 12 5.33 21.06 -7.16
C CYS A 12 4.04 21.17 -7.98
N ASN A 13 4.08 21.93 -9.08
CA ASN A 13 2.96 22.09 -9.99
C ASN A 13 3.33 21.61 -11.41
N ILE A 14 2.48 20.75 -11.96
CA ILE A 14 2.62 20.16 -13.30
C ILE A 14 1.76 21.00 -14.28
N ARG A 15 2.21 22.23 -14.55
CA ARG A 15 1.69 23.21 -15.56
C ARG A 15 0.22 23.65 -15.49
N THR A 16 -0.02 24.84 -16.03
CA THR A 16 -1.31 25.55 -16.10
C THR A 16 -2.17 25.05 -17.27
N PRO A 17 -3.52 25.00 -17.16
CA PRO A 17 -4.40 24.56 -18.25
C PRO A 17 -4.24 25.44 -19.50
N GLY A 18 -4.05 24.84 -20.69
CA GLY A 18 -4.04 25.54 -21.98
C GLY A 18 -2.74 25.45 -22.80
N SER A 19 -1.65 24.89 -22.27
CA SER A 19 -0.39 24.67 -23.03
C SER A 19 -0.13 23.21 -23.40
N TRP A 20 -1.14 22.33 -23.30
CA TRP A 20 -0.98 20.92 -23.64
C TRP A 20 -1.05 20.74 -25.17
N SER A 21 0.10 20.59 -25.81
CA SER A 21 0.18 19.75 -27.00
C SER A 21 0.45 18.34 -26.51
N ALA A 22 -0.49 17.42 -26.67
CA ALA A 22 -0.23 16.00 -26.56
C ALA A 22 0.88 15.64 -27.57
N LYS A 23 2.15 15.67 -27.14
CA LYS A 23 3.11 14.75 -27.75
C LYS A 23 2.86 13.44 -27.05
N GLU A 24 2.11 12.58 -27.74
CA GLU A 24 1.51 11.33 -27.32
C GLU A 24 2.49 10.24 -26.84
N ASP A 25 3.79 10.51 -26.67
CA ASP A 25 4.81 9.50 -26.42
C ASP A 25 5.83 9.92 -25.34
N SER A 26 5.38 10.23 -24.12
CA SER A 26 6.29 10.24 -22.96
C SER A 26 5.79 9.25 -21.92
N PRO A 27 6.35 8.03 -21.86
CA PRO A 27 5.75 6.94 -21.11
C PRO A 27 5.87 7.12 -19.58
N PHE A 28 6.85 7.87 -19.08
CA PHE A 28 7.03 8.12 -17.64
C PHE A 28 7.95 9.33 -17.44
N LEU A 29 7.48 10.35 -16.72
CA LEU A 29 8.37 11.28 -16.02
C LEU A 29 7.89 11.39 -14.56
N PRO A 30 8.27 10.45 -13.67
CA PRO A 30 8.17 10.73 -12.25
C PRO A 30 8.96 12.01 -11.96
N PHE A 31 8.33 12.95 -11.24
CA PHE A 31 8.88 14.25 -10.81
C PHE A 31 8.98 15.40 -11.86
N ASP A 32 8.01 15.59 -12.75
CA ASP A 32 7.93 16.84 -13.56
C ASP A 32 7.43 18.04 -12.74
N CYS A 33 8.29 18.56 -11.86
CA CYS A 33 8.05 19.82 -11.15
C CYS A 33 8.48 21.02 -11.98
N SER A 34 7.84 21.21 -13.13
CA SER A 34 8.12 22.34 -14.05
C SER A 34 7.87 23.72 -13.44
N GLN A 35 7.07 23.82 -12.37
CA GLN A 35 6.85 25.04 -11.60
C GLN A 35 6.83 24.71 -10.11
N ILE A 36 7.46 25.56 -9.30
CA ILE A 36 7.32 25.54 -7.84
C ILE A 36 6.44 26.73 -7.46
N VAL A 37 5.33 26.46 -6.79
CA VAL A 37 4.47 27.49 -6.22
C VAL A 37 4.82 27.61 -4.74
N TRP A 38 5.36 28.76 -4.36
CA TRP A 38 5.53 29.14 -2.96
C TRP A 38 4.29 29.92 -2.53
N ASN A 39 3.47 29.31 -1.67
CA ASN A 39 2.36 29.97 -1.03
C ASN A 39 2.25 29.48 0.42
N ASP A 40 1.59 30.28 1.26
CA ASP A 40 1.25 29.90 2.64
C ASP A 40 -0.12 29.23 2.70
N ALA A 41 -0.60 28.68 1.57
CA ALA A 41 -1.90 28.02 1.53
C ALA A 41 -1.81 26.70 2.31
N PRO A 42 -2.82 26.36 3.12
CA PRO A 42 -2.88 25.05 3.75
C PRO A 42 -2.81 23.96 2.67
N PRO A 43 -1.98 22.91 2.86
CA PRO A 43 -1.96 21.80 1.93
C PRO A 43 -3.37 21.22 1.81
N LEU A 44 -3.78 20.91 0.58
CA LEU A 44 -5.05 20.23 0.37
C LEU A 44 -5.03 18.91 1.15
N PRO A 45 -6.16 18.52 1.78
CA PRO A 45 -6.24 17.20 2.38
C PRO A 45 -5.92 16.16 1.31
N LEU A 46 -5.22 15.10 1.71
CA LEU A 46 -4.97 13.98 0.81
C LEU A 46 -6.32 13.52 0.25
N PRO A 47 -6.44 13.33 -1.08
CA PRO A 47 -7.69 12.88 -1.65
C PRO A 47 -8.05 11.53 -1.02
N GLU A 48 -9.21 11.47 -0.37
CA GLU A 48 -9.69 10.23 0.21
C GLU A 48 -10.01 9.25 -0.92
N SER A 49 -9.28 8.15 -0.94
CA SER A 49 -9.50 7.06 -1.88
C SER A 49 -9.79 5.80 -1.08
N ASP A 50 -11.01 5.29 -1.22
CA ASP A 50 -11.44 4.04 -0.60
C ASP A 50 -10.48 2.89 -0.94
N ILE A 51 -9.96 2.85 -2.18
CA ILE A 51 -8.97 1.86 -2.61
C ILE A 51 -7.66 2.02 -1.84
N VAL A 52 -7.17 3.25 -1.65
CA VAL A 52 -5.93 3.51 -0.89
C VAL A 52 -6.11 3.15 0.58
N SER A 53 -7.27 3.45 1.17
CA SER A 53 -7.61 3.10 2.54
C SER A 53 -7.65 1.57 2.73
N LYS A 54 -8.32 0.84 1.83
CA LYS A 54 -8.37 -0.63 1.85
C LYS A 54 -6.99 -1.27 1.64
N ALA A 55 -6.20 -0.75 0.69
CA ALA A 55 -4.84 -1.22 0.44
C ALA A 55 -3.94 -1.00 1.66
N THR A 56 -4.04 0.17 2.29
CA THR A 56 -3.29 0.50 3.51
C THR A 56 -3.69 -0.42 4.67
N ALA A 57 -4.99 -0.67 4.86
CA ALA A 57 -5.47 -1.58 5.89
C ALA A 57 -4.96 -3.02 5.69
N LEU A 58 -4.94 -3.51 4.45
CA LEU A 58 -4.37 -4.82 4.11
C LEU A 58 -2.86 -4.87 4.39
N MET A 59 -2.11 -3.87 3.94
CA MET A 59 -0.66 -3.79 4.18
C MET A 59 -0.33 -3.78 5.68
N GLN A 60 -1.06 -3.01 6.48
CA GLN A 60 -0.88 -2.95 7.93
C GLN A 60 -1.16 -4.31 8.59
N SER A 61 -2.19 -5.04 8.14
CA SER A 61 -2.49 -6.38 8.65
C SER A 61 -1.36 -7.36 8.35
N VAL A 62 -0.90 -7.41 7.10
CA VAL A 62 0.20 -8.29 6.69
C VAL A 62 1.48 -7.96 7.45
N GLN A 63 1.83 -6.67 7.56
CA GLN A 63 3.04 -6.24 8.26
C GLN A 63 3.02 -6.63 9.74
N ARG A 64 1.87 -6.43 10.42
CA ARG A 64 1.69 -6.81 11.83
C ARG A 64 1.88 -8.31 12.05
N GLN A 65 1.34 -9.13 11.16
CA GLN A 65 1.42 -10.59 11.31
C GLN A 65 2.78 -11.18 10.91
N LEU A 66 3.50 -10.54 9.98
CA LEU A 66 4.86 -10.94 9.63
C LEU A 66 5.90 -10.51 10.68
N HIS A 67 5.65 -9.38 11.35
CA HIS A 67 6.50 -8.82 12.40
C HIS A 67 5.67 -8.52 13.64
N PRO A 68 5.20 -9.56 14.36
CA PRO A 68 4.44 -9.36 15.58
C PRO A 68 5.33 -8.75 16.65
N GLU A 69 4.93 -7.58 17.14
CA GLU A 69 5.56 -6.95 18.30
C GLU A 69 5.29 -7.80 19.55
N THR A 70 6.13 -7.69 20.58
CA THR A 70 6.05 -8.53 21.79
C THR A 70 4.75 -8.37 22.58
N ASP A 71 4.00 -7.30 22.33
CA ASP A 71 2.77 -6.93 23.04
C ASP A 71 1.50 -7.26 22.24
N ASP A 72 1.63 -7.87 21.06
CA ASP A 72 0.47 -8.24 20.24
C ASP A 72 -0.20 -9.49 20.85
N ASP A 73 -1.49 -9.33 21.15
CA ASP A 73 -2.33 -10.18 21.99
C ASP A 73 -2.60 -11.53 21.32
N SER A 74 -1.56 -12.35 21.23
CA SER A 74 -1.61 -13.52 20.39
C SER A 74 -2.34 -14.66 21.04
N ARG A 75 -3.13 -15.31 20.21
CA ARG A 75 -3.94 -16.47 20.55
C ARG A 75 -3.10 -17.74 20.70
N VAL A 76 -1.79 -17.68 20.51
CA VAL A 76 -0.86 -18.81 20.57
C VAL A 76 0.21 -18.62 21.64
N SER A 77 0.60 -19.74 22.26
CA SER A 77 1.57 -19.73 23.34
C SER A 77 2.96 -19.28 22.85
N PRO A 78 3.72 -18.54 23.67
CA PRO A 78 5.08 -18.10 23.31
C PRO A 78 6.01 -19.24 22.93
N ALA A 79 5.83 -20.43 23.54
CA ALA A 79 6.60 -21.63 23.24
C ALA A 79 6.37 -22.16 21.82
N LEU A 80 5.12 -22.14 21.35
CA LEU A 80 4.78 -22.58 19.99
C LEU A 80 5.34 -21.62 18.94
N ARG A 81 5.23 -20.30 19.18
CA ARG A 81 5.84 -19.31 18.29
C ARG A 81 7.35 -19.44 18.20
N SER A 82 8.03 -19.61 19.35
CA SER A 82 9.48 -19.79 19.37
C SER A 82 9.92 -21.05 18.61
N ALA A 83 9.16 -22.14 18.72
CA ALA A 83 9.43 -23.37 17.96
C ALA A 83 9.25 -23.18 16.45
N ILE A 84 8.20 -22.46 16.02
CA ILE A 84 7.91 -22.20 14.60
C ILE A 84 8.94 -21.24 14.00
N GLN A 85 9.29 -20.15 14.70
CA GLN A 85 10.33 -19.22 14.26
C GLN A 85 11.69 -19.92 14.12
N LYS A 86 12.05 -20.82 15.05
CA LYS A 86 13.29 -21.62 14.95
C LYS A 86 13.33 -22.53 13.72
N SER A 87 12.17 -22.94 13.21
CA SER A 87 12.07 -23.70 11.96
C SER A 87 12.11 -22.84 10.69
N GLY A 88 12.30 -21.52 10.82
CA GLY A 88 12.32 -20.58 9.68
C GLY A 88 10.93 -20.31 9.10
N MET A 89 9.88 -20.74 9.77
CA MET A 89 8.49 -20.50 9.38
C MET A 89 7.94 -19.30 10.16
N VAL A 90 7.07 -18.52 9.52
CA VAL A 90 6.33 -17.42 10.16
C VAL A 90 4.90 -17.89 10.40
N LEU A 91 4.43 -17.75 11.63
CA LEU A 91 3.04 -18.05 11.98
C LEU A 91 2.20 -16.80 11.75
N LEU A 92 1.15 -16.93 10.94
CA LEU A 92 0.14 -15.89 10.77
C LEU A 92 -1.02 -16.17 11.73
N ASP A 93 -1.06 -15.43 12.83
CA ASP A 93 -2.02 -15.67 13.91
C ASP A 93 -3.47 -15.31 13.53
N ASP A 94 -3.65 -14.40 12.58
CA ASP A 94 -4.96 -13.96 12.07
C ASP A 94 -4.98 -13.92 10.53
N PHE A 95 -4.68 -15.07 9.94
CA PHE A 95 -4.73 -15.22 8.48
C PHE A 95 -6.11 -14.85 7.89
N GLY A 96 -7.19 -15.00 8.66
CA GLY A 96 -8.55 -14.61 8.26
C GLY A 96 -8.69 -13.11 8.01
N ASP A 97 -8.11 -12.24 8.85
CA ASP A 97 -8.12 -10.79 8.64
C ASP A 97 -7.44 -10.38 7.31
N ILE A 98 -6.36 -11.08 6.91
CA ILE A 98 -5.70 -10.84 5.62
C ILE A 98 -6.63 -11.22 4.46
N VAL A 99 -7.31 -12.36 4.57
CA VAL A 99 -8.28 -12.82 3.55
C VAL A 99 -9.44 -11.83 3.43
N GLN A 100 -10.02 -11.40 4.55
CA GLN A 100 -11.14 -10.46 4.55
C GLN A 100 -10.77 -9.10 3.96
N LYS A 101 -9.63 -8.53 4.37
CA LYS A 101 -9.14 -7.25 3.81
C LYS A 101 -8.76 -7.35 2.33
N THR A 102 -8.27 -8.51 1.90
CA THR A 102 -8.03 -8.77 0.48
C THR A 102 -9.35 -8.83 -0.29
N ASN A 103 -10.40 -9.43 0.27
CA ASN A 103 -11.73 -9.46 -0.35
C ASN A 103 -12.33 -8.06 -0.47
N ASP A 104 -12.17 -7.21 0.55
CA ASP A 104 -12.66 -5.82 0.55
C ASP A 104 -11.95 -4.96 -0.52
N LEU A 105 -10.63 -5.14 -0.66
CA LEU A 105 -9.82 -4.44 -1.67
C LEU A 105 -10.10 -4.95 -3.09
N CYS A 106 -10.25 -6.27 -3.25
CA CYS A 106 -10.29 -6.96 -4.54
C CYS A 106 -11.68 -7.55 -4.80
N SER A 107 -12.69 -6.68 -4.73
CA SER A 107 -14.12 -7.06 -4.71
C SER A 107 -14.64 -7.52 -6.08
N ALA A 108 -13.99 -7.16 -7.19
CA ALA A 108 -14.32 -7.73 -8.48
C ALA A 108 -13.72 -9.13 -8.67
N LYS A 109 -14.38 -9.95 -9.49
CA LYS A 109 -13.98 -11.34 -9.73
C LYS A 109 -12.55 -11.45 -10.28
N ASP A 110 -12.19 -10.57 -11.20
CA ASP A 110 -10.90 -10.59 -11.91
C ASP A 110 -9.82 -9.73 -11.24
N ASP A 111 -10.15 -9.08 -10.11
CA ASP A 111 -9.18 -8.29 -9.35
C ASP A 111 -8.23 -9.17 -8.55
N CYS A 112 -6.97 -8.75 -8.51
CA CYS A 112 -5.93 -9.28 -7.63
C CYS A 112 -5.71 -10.80 -7.74
N LEU A 113 -5.93 -11.42 -8.91
CA LEU A 113 -5.80 -12.87 -9.10
C LEU A 113 -4.50 -13.46 -8.54
N ARG A 114 -3.37 -12.76 -8.71
CA ARG A 114 -2.07 -13.19 -8.17
C ARG A 114 -2.07 -13.27 -6.64
N LEU A 115 -2.63 -12.26 -5.98
CA LEU A 115 -2.72 -12.20 -4.52
C LEU A 115 -3.70 -13.26 -4.00
N LYS A 116 -4.89 -13.36 -4.60
CA LYS A 116 -5.90 -14.37 -4.25
C LYS A 116 -5.32 -15.80 -4.37
N ASN A 117 -4.61 -16.10 -5.46
CA ASN A 117 -3.97 -17.40 -5.65
C ASN A 117 -2.86 -17.68 -4.63
N ALA A 118 -2.06 -16.68 -4.29
CA ALA A 118 -1.03 -16.81 -3.26
C ALA A 118 -1.66 -17.16 -1.89
N LEU A 119 -2.76 -16.50 -1.53
CA LEU A 119 -3.49 -16.76 -0.29
C LEU A 119 -4.20 -18.12 -0.28
N VAL A 120 -4.80 -18.55 -1.40
CA VAL A 120 -5.40 -19.90 -1.53
C VAL A 120 -4.35 -20.99 -1.28
N ASN A 121 -3.16 -20.84 -1.89
CA ASN A 121 -2.05 -21.76 -1.69
C ASN A 121 -1.53 -21.74 -0.24
N LEU A 122 -1.44 -20.55 0.36
CA LEU A 122 -1.00 -20.41 1.75
C LEU A 122 -2.00 -21.02 2.75
N GLY A 123 -3.29 -20.85 2.49
CA GLY A 123 -4.38 -21.44 3.27
C GLY A 123 -4.62 -22.92 2.99
N ASN A 124 -3.90 -23.54 2.05
CA ASN A 124 -4.08 -24.93 1.62
C ASN A 124 -5.54 -25.26 1.24
N THR A 125 -6.20 -24.34 0.55
CA THR A 125 -7.59 -24.48 0.07
C THR A 125 -7.63 -24.67 -1.44
N ARG A 126 -8.81 -25.02 -2.00
CA ARG A 126 -8.95 -25.30 -3.44
C ARG A 126 -9.13 -24.04 -4.28
N ASN A 127 -9.84 -23.05 -3.75
CA ASN A 127 -10.16 -21.82 -4.46
C ASN A 127 -10.49 -20.69 -3.47
N TRP A 128 -10.61 -19.46 -4.00
CA TRP A 128 -10.87 -18.26 -3.21
C TRP A 128 -12.22 -18.33 -2.47
N GLU A 129 -13.22 -18.94 -3.11
CA GLU A 129 -14.57 -19.09 -2.54
C GLU A 129 -14.62 -20.04 -1.35
N THR A 130 -13.67 -20.97 -1.21
CA THR A 130 -13.53 -21.81 -0.01
C THR A 130 -12.76 -21.12 1.12
N LEU A 131 -12.04 -20.06 0.80
CA LEU A 131 -11.19 -19.34 1.73
C LEU A 131 -11.90 -18.13 2.37
N THR A 132 -12.87 -17.54 1.64
CA THR A 132 -13.69 -16.39 2.04
C THR A 132 -15.01 -16.82 2.64
#